data_AF-A0A154P7A0-F1
#
_entry.id   AF-A0A154P7A0-F1
#
_cell.length_a   1.000
_cell.length_b   1.000
_cell.length_c   1.000
_cell.angle_alpha   90.00
_cell.angle_beta   90.00
_cell.angle_gamma   90.00
#
_symmetry.space_group_name_H-M   'P 1'
#
loop_
_entity.id
_entity.type
_entity.pdbx_description
1 polymer ?
#
loop_
_entity_poly.entity_id
_entity_poly.type
_entity_poly.pdbx_seq_one_letter_code
_entity_poly.pdbx_strand_id
1 'polypeptide(L)'
;MNGAEPWSYPPKQALYDPSLEKDACGVGFIVAIDGKKSHKIVRDAEILSARMNHRGACACDNDTGDGAGVLCAIPHEYYADEVR
;
A
#
# COMPACT_ATOMS: atom_id res chain seq x y z
N MET A 1 4.53 -25.69 6.70
CA MET A 1 5.80 -25.09 6.27
C MET A 1 5.78 -24.97 4.76
N ASN A 2 5.21 -23.89 4.21
CA ASN A 2 5.33 -23.56 2.79
C ASN A 2 6.22 -22.31 2.73
N GLY A 3 7.50 -22.52 2.43
CA GLY A 3 8.49 -21.45 2.30
C GLY A 3 8.10 -20.54 1.14
N ALA A 4 7.72 -19.30 1.46
CA ALA A 4 7.67 -18.24 0.49
C ALA A 4 9.13 -17.87 0.15
N GLU A 5 9.49 -17.95 -1.13
CA GLU A 5 10.75 -17.47 -1.67
C GLU A 5 11.02 -16.02 -1.19
N PRO A 6 12.25 -15.67 -0.78
CA PRO A 6 12.57 -14.30 -0.40
C PRO A 6 12.42 -13.38 -1.62
N TRP A 7 11.66 -12.30 -1.45
CA TRP A 7 11.45 -11.31 -2.50
C TRP A 7 12.79 -10.70 -2.95
N SER A 8 12.99 -10.60 -4.27
CA SER A 8 14.17 -9.98 -4.88
C SER A 8 13.75 -8.92 -5.89
N TYR A 9 14.62 -7.94 -6.11
CA TYR A 9 14.43 -6.93 -7.14
C TYR A 9 14.27 -7.53 -8.54
N PRO A 10 13.43 -6.93 -9.41
CA PRO A 10 13.37 -7.33 -10.82
C PRO A 10 14.74 -7.17 -11.50
N PRO A 11 15.03 -7.92 -12.57
CA PRO A 11 16.26 -7.77 -13.33
C PRO A 11 16.32 -6.40 -14.02
N LYS A 12 17.54 -5.91 -14.31
CA LYS A 12 17.78 -4.67 -15.04
C LYS A 12 17.04 -4.66 -16.38
N GLN A 13 16.18 -3.68 -16.61
CA GLN A 13 15.38 -3.56 -17.84
C GLN A 13 15.12 -2.10 -18.22
N ALA A 14 15.30 -1.74 -19.50
CA ALA A 14 15.16 -0.37 -19.99
C ALA A 14 15.93 0.64 -19.12
N LEU A 15 15.25 1.67 -18.61
CA LEU A 15 15.85 2.68 -17.72
C LEU A 15 15.94 2.24 -16.25
N TYR A 16 15.44 1.06 -15.89
CA TYR A 16 15.50 0.54 -14.52
C TYR A 16 16.83 -0.20 -14.27
N ASP A 17 17.59 0.27 -13.28
CA ASP A 17 18.85 -0.33 -12.78
C ASP A 17 18.72 -0.66 -11.29
N PRO A 18 18.70 -1.95 -10.89
CA PRO A 18 18.56 -2.36 -9.49
C PRO A 18 19.63 -1.79 -8.55
N SER A 19 20.82 -1.43 -9.06
CA SER A 19 21.90 -0.87 -8.24
C SER A 19 21.64 0.59 -7.80
N LEU A 20 20.70 1.27 -8.45
CA LEU A 20 20.30 2.64 -8.11
C LEU A 20 19.07 2.69 -7.20
N GLU A 21 18.48 1.53 -6.88
CA GLU A 21 17.34 1.45 -5.98
C GLU A 21 17.77 1.85 -4.57
N LYS A 22 17.05 2.80 -3.98
CA LYS A 22 17.23 3.19 -2.58
C LYS A 22 15.95 2.89 -1.84
N ASP A 23 16.06 2.16 -0.74
CA ASP A 23 14.92 1.88 0.12
C ASP A 23 14.48 3.15 0.84
N ALA A 24 13.22 3.49 0.60
CA ALA A 24 12.43 4.45 1.35
C ALA A 24 11.03 3.85 1.47
N CYS A 25 10.28 4.26 2.50
CA CYS A 25 8.90 3.81 2.67
C CYS A 25 8.08 4.04 1.39
N GLY A 26 7.23 3.07 1.02
CA GLY A 26 6.35 3.20 -0.13
C GLY A 26 5.24 4.22 0.11
N VAL A 27 4.99 5.09 -0.87
CA VAL A 27 3.86 6.03 -0.89
C VAL A 27 3.13 5.94 -2.23
N GLY A 28 1.83 6.25 -2.23
CA GLY A 28 1.03 6.30 -3.45
C GLY A 28 -0.34 6.92 -3.20
N PHE A 29 -1.09 7.15 -4.28
CA PHE A 29 -2.43 7.73 -4.22
C PHE A 29 -3.33 7.11 -5.29
N ILE A 30 -4.64 7.10 -5.02
CA ILE A 30 -5.68 6.70 -5.97
C ILE A 30 -6.67 7.86 -6.05
N VAL A 31 -7.14 8.17 -7.27
CA VAL A 31 -8.11 9.24 -7.51
C VAL A 31 -9.16 8.76 -8.51
N ALA A 32 -10.42 9.09 -8.25
CA ALA A 32 -11.48 9.01 -9.25
C ALA A 32 -11.46 10.27 -10.11
N ILE A 33 -11.06 10.13 -11.36
CA ILE A 33 -10.91 11.25 -12.31
C ILE A 33 -12.27 11.89 -12.62
N ASP A 34 -13.35 11.12 -12.54
CA ASP A 34 -14.73 11.60 -12.74
C ASP A 34 -15.33 12.28 -11.50
N GLY A 35 -14.58 12.32 -10.38
CA GLY A 35 -15.01 12.93 -9.12
C GLY A 35 -16.07 12.14 -8.36
N LYS A 36 -16.46 10.94 -8.82
CA LYS A 36 -17.49 10.14 -8.15
C LYS A 36 -16.90 9.41 -6.95
N LYS A 37 -17.51 9.61 -5.78
CA LYS A 37 -17.15 8.88 -4.56
C LYS A 37 -17.52 7.40 -4.73
N SER A 38 -16.61 6.51 -4.36
CA SER A 38 -16.85 5.07 -4.36
C SER A 38 -15.96 4.38 -3.34
N HIS A 39 -16.53 3.39 -2.63
CA HIS A 39 -15.77 2.50 -1.75
C HIS A 39 -14.67 1.72 -2.51
N LYS A 40 -14.77 1.62 -3.84
CA LYS A 40 -13.72 1.05 -4.68
C LYS A 40 -12.36 1.73 -4.46
N ILE A 41 -12.33 3.06 -4.31
CA ILE A 41 -11.07 3.81 -4.15
C ILE A 41 -10.32 3.37 -2.88
N VAL A 42 -11.05 3.11 -1.79
CA VAL A 42 -10.46 2.63 -0.53
C VAL A 42 -9.91 1.20 -0.69
N ARG A 43 -10.61 0.34 -1.43
CA ARG A 43 -10.13 -1.03 -1.74
C ARG A 43 -8.92 -1.03 -2.66
N ASP A 44 -8.88 -0.14 -3.65
CA ASP A 44 -7.72 0.02 -4.50
C ASP A 44 -6.51 0.54 -3.70
N ALA A 45 -6.73 1.42 -2.72
CA ALA A 45 -5.67 1.90 -1.82
C ALA A 45 -5.12 0.79 -0.90
N GLU A 46 -5.97 -0.13 -0.41
CA GLU A 46 -5.56 -1.34 0.33
C GLU A 46 -4.64 -2.21 -0.54
N ILE A 47 -5.02 -2.47 -1.79
CA ILE A 47 -4.19 -3.23 -2.74
C ILE A 47 -2.86 -2.51 -2.99
N LEU A 48 -2.90 -1.19 -3.21
CA LEU A 48 -1.69 -0.38 -3.40
C LEU A 48 -0.75 -0.52 -2.20
N SER A 49 -1.26 -0.37 -0.97
CA SER A 49 -0.47 -0.50 0.26
C SER A 49 0.16 -1.89 0.38
N ALA A 50 -0.61 -2.96 0.14
CA ALA A 50 -0.10 -4.33 0.18
C ALA A 50 1.02 -4.58 -0.84
N ARG A 51 0.97 -3.93 -2.02
CA ARG A 51 2.02 -4.04 -3.04
C ARG A 51 3.31 -3.31 -2.64
N MET A 52 3.26 -2.42 -1.66
CA MET A 52 4.43 -1.72 -1.11
C MET A 52 5.08 -2.46 0.07
N ASN A 53 4.61 -3.66 0.43
CA ASN A 53 5.14 -4.41 1.59
C ASN A 53 6.66 -4.65 1.53
N HIS A 54 7.21 -4.81 0.32
CA HIS A 54 8.66 -4.97 0.11
C HIS A 54 9.48 -3.74 0.48
N ARG A 55 8.84 -2.58 0.66
CA ARG A 55 9.45 -1.31 1.12
C ARG A 55 9.12 -1.00 2.59
N GLY A 56 8.47 -1.93 3.27
CA GLY A 56 8.16 -1.83 4.69
C GLY A 56 9.27 -2.47 5.54
N ALA A 57 9.34 -2.06 6.80
CA ALA A 57 10.10 -2.76 7.82
C ALA A 57 9.17 -3.64 8.67
N CYS A 58 9.70 -4.77 9.13
CA CYS A 58 9.01 -5.68 10.04
C CYS A 58 9.89 -6.00 11.25
N ALA A 59 9.25 -6.32 12.36
CA ALA A 59 9.90 -6.81 13.57
C ALA A 59 10.47 -8.22 13.37
N CYS A 60 11.15 -8.75 14.38
CA CYS A 60 11.78 -10.07 14.34
C CYS A 60 10.78 -11.25 14.31
N ASP A 61 9.48 -10.99 14.41
CA ASP A 61 8.41 -11.99 14.32
C ASP A 61 7.92 -12.25 12.88
N ASN A 62 8.39 -11.47 11.90
CA ASN A 62 7.92 -11.48 10.51
C ASN A 62 6.40 -11.28 10.37
N ASP A 63 5.76 -10.61 11.33
CA ASP A 63 4.30 -10.35 11.35
C ASP A 63 4.01 -8.88 11.68
N THR A 64 4.68 -8.33 12.68
CA THR A 64 4.49 -6.95 13.11
C THR A 64 5.24 -5.99 12.19
N GLY A 65 4.53 -5.10 11.51
CA GLY A 65 5.12 -4.02 10.69
C GLY A 65 5.30 -2.72 11.46
N ASP A 66 6.24 -1.88 11.02
CA ASP A 66 6.48 -0.56 11.61
C ASP A 66 5.29 0.40 11.43
N GLY A 67 4.53 0.24 10.34
CA GLY A 67 3.29 0.99 10.13
C GLY A 67 2.83 1.03 8.67
N ALA A 68 1.51 1.06 8.50
CA ALA A 68 0.82 1.34 7.24
C ALA A 68 -0.40 2.23 7.51
N GLY A 69 -0.80 3.03 6.53
CA GLY A 69 -1.93 3.94 6.71
C GLY A 69 -2.50 4.46 5.40
N VAL A 70 -3.73 4.95 5.46
CA VAL A 70 -4.43 5.58 4.34
C VAL A 70 -5.07 6.89 4.82
N LEU A 71 -4.89 7.94 4.03
CA LEU A 71 -5.66 9.17 4.18
C LEU A 71 -6.81 9.14 3.17
N CYS A 72 -8.04 9.32 3.64
CA CYS A 72 -9.23 9.35 2.80
C CYS A 72 -10.14 10.53 3.16
N ALA A 73 -11.12 10.81 2.29
CA ALA A 73 -12.17 11.76 2.61
C ALA A 73 -13.05 11.23 3.76
N ILE A 74 -13.61 12.12 4.56
CA ILE A 74 -14.52 11.76 5.66
C ILE A 74 -15.70 10.93 5.11
N PRO A 75 -15.91 9.69 5.59
CA PRO A 75 -17.02 8.84 5.17
C PRO A 75 -18.31 9.29 5.87
N HIS A 76 -18.89 10.41 5.42
CA HIS A 76 -20.01 11.07 6.08
C HIS A 76 -21.23 10.16 6.31
N GLU A 77 -21.61 9.35 5.30
CA GLU A 77 -22.74 8.43 5.40
C GLU A 77 -22.56 7.42 6.53
N TYR A 78 -21.37 6.82 6.63
CA TYR A 78 -21.02 5.90 7.71
C TYR A 78 -21.12 6.58 9.08
N TYR A 79 -20.50 7.74 9.26
CA TYR A 79 -20.57 8.45 10.55
C TYR A 79 -21.98 8.91 10.90
N ALA A 80 -22.76 9.37 9.91
CA ALA A 80 -24.14 9.78 10.13
C ALA A 80 -25.04 8.62 10.56
N ASP A 81 -24.76 7.39 10.10
CA ASP A 81 -25.49 6.20 10.52
C ASP A 81 -25.10 5.77 11.95
N GLU A 82 -23.81 5.84 12.31
CA GLU A 82 -23.31 5.43 13.64
C GLU A 82 -23.71 6.40 14.78
N VAL A 83 -23.97 7.68 14.48
CA VAL A 83 -24.35 8.69 15.48
C VAL A 83 -25.87 8.85 15.67
N ARG A 84 -26.69 8.05 14.98
CA ARG A 84 -28.15 8.03 15.16
C ARG A 84 -28.56 7.18 16.36
#